data_AF-A0A536TR25-F1
#
_entry.id   AF-A0A536TR25-F1
#
_cell.length_a   1.000
_cell.length_b   1.000
_cell.length_c   1.000
_cell.angle_alpha   90.00
_cell.angle_beta   90.00
_cell.angle_gamma   90.00
#
_symmetry.space_group_name_H-M   'P 1'
#
loop_
_entity.id
_entity.type
_entity.pdbx_description
1 polymer ?
#
loop_
_entity_poly.entity_id
_entity_poly.type
_entity_poly.pdbx_seq_one_letter_code
_entity_poly.pdbx_strand_id
1 'polypeptide(L)'
;ELLSTGVADGLFFPKESPLSFKLVPLIKHVTYVPGGLYNVSFAWIANQAKWNQIPEADRKAIQPLLGEALARRSGRAWDAADAKGEAAVREAKIPIVIASAQFRAEIKAKTEPLEKEWIEKKAKPMGVDGGAVLKALRAEIAVLQKK
;
A
#
# COMPACT_ATOMS: atom_id res chain seq x y z
N GLU A 1 -8.67 15.57 11.38
CA GLU A 1 -9.85 16.45 11.19
C GLU A 1 -11.13 15.65 11.03
N LEU A 2 -11.31 14.88 9.95
CA LEU A 2 -12.57 14.16 9.70
C LEU A 2 -13.00 13.20 10.82
N LEU A 3 -12.06 12.47 11.43
CA LEU A 3 -12.36 11.62 12.59
C LEU A 3 -12.74 12.43 13.84
N SER A 4 -12.01 13.52 14.12
CA SER A 4 -12.24 14.33 15.32
C SER A 4 -13.54 15.12 15.25
N THR A 5 -14.01 15.44 14.04
CA THR A 5 -15.28 16.12 13.81
C THR A 5 -16.46 15.15 13.63
N GLY A 6 -16.22 13.84 13.60
CA GLY A 6 -17.25 12.83 13.40
C GLY A 6 -17.82 12.77 11.98
N VAL A 7 -17.15 13.37 10.99
CA VAL A 7 -17.57 13.28 9.57
C VAL A 7 -17.32 11.89 9.00
N ALA A 8 -16.33 11.17 9.54
CA ALA A 8 -16.07 9.77 9.19
C ALA A 8 -15.97 8.92 10.47
N ASP A 9 -16.57 7.73 10.44
CA ASP A 9 -16.52 6.77 11.55
C ASP A 9 -15.25 5.91 11.54
N GLY A 10 -14.52 5.90 10.43
CA GLY A 10 -13.34 5.06 10.25
C GLY A 10 -12.58 5.40 8.97
N LEU A 11 -11.47 4.68 8.78
CA LEU A 11 -10.55 4.87 7.67
C LEU A 11 -9.83 3.56 7.34
N PHE A 12 -9.37 3.46 6.10
CA PHE A 12 -8.42 2.43 5.69
C PHE A 12 -7.04 3.07 5.55
N PHE A 13 -6.08 2.59 6.34
CA PHE A 13 -4.68 3.02 6.28
C PHE A 13 -3.71 1.87 6.59
N PRO A 14 -2.43 1.99 6.16
CA PRO A 14 -1.36 1.12 6.63
C PRO A 14 -1.11 1.28 8.13
N LYS A 15 -0.37 0.34 8.73
CA LYS A 15 -0.22 0.24 10.19
C LYS A 15 0.59 1.39 10.78
N GLU A 16 1.43 2.04 9.99
CA GLU A 16 2.20 3.22 10.40
C GLU A 16 1.33 4.45 10.68
N SER A 17 0.22 4.60 9.93
CA SER A 17 -0.52 5.86 9.87
C SER A 17 -1.13 6.32 11.19
N PRO A 18 -1.64 5.45 12.09
CA PRO A 18 -2.11 5.89 13.40
C PRO A 18 -1.09 6.70 14.18
N LEU A 19 0.20 6.36 14.09
CA LEU A 19 1.28 7.10 14.73
C LEU A 19 1.60 8.38 13.96
N SER A 20 1.82 8.29 12.64
CA SER A 20 2.24 9.41 11.79
C SER A 20 1.22 10.56 11.76
N PHE A 21 -0.08 10.24 11.80
CA PHE A 21 -1.16 11.22 11.79
C PHE A 21 -1.75 11.49 13.18
N LYS A 22 -1.12 11.00 14.26
CA LYS A 22 -1.58 11.18 15.65
C LYS A 22 -3.04 10.73 15.86
N LEU A 23 -3.43 9.63 15.23
CA LEU A 23 -4.79 9.09 15.29
C LEU A 23 -4.98 8.10 16.45
N VAL A 24 -3.91 7.64 17.10
CA VAL A 24 -3.99 6.71 18.25
C VAL A 24 -5.04 7.15 19.29
N PRO A 25 -5.15 8.43 19.70
CA PRO A 25 -6.17 8.85 20.67
C PRO A 25 -7.60 8.89 20.11
N LEU A 26 -7.77 8.82 18.79
CA LEU A 26 -9.06 8.97 18.09
C LEU A 26 -9.66 7.62 17.69
N ILE A 27 -8.84 6.59 17.48
CA ILE A 27 -9.28 5.28 17.04
C ILE A 27 -9.60 4.36 18.24
N LYS A 28 -10.68 3.59 18.13
CA LYS A 28 -11.16 2.71 19.23
C LYS A 28 -11.04 1.24 18.90
N HIS A 29 -10.93 0.89 17.63
CA HIS A 29 -10.82 -0.48 17.14
C HIS A 29 -9.90 -0.50 15.93
N VAL A 30 -9.16 -1.60 15.80
CA VAL A 30 -8.33 -1.86 14.62
C VAL A 30 -8.62 -3.27 14.12
N THR A 31 -8.77 -3.41 12.81
CA THR A 31 -8.85 -4.70 12.14
C THR A 31 -7.66 -4.86 11.22
N TYR A 32 -6.82 -5.86 11.47
CA TYR A 32 -5.75 -6.26 10.56
C TYR A 32 -6.21 -7.40 9.66
N VAL A 33 -5.94 -7.28 8.37
CA VAL A 33 -6.28 -8.28 7.36
C VAL A 33 -5.01 -9.00 6.94
N PRO A 34 -4.79 -10.27 7.35
CA PRO A 34 -3.65 -11.04 6.87
C PRO A 34 -3.62 -11.12 5.33
N GLY A 35 -2.46 -10.84 4.75
CA GLY A 35 -2.29 -10.72 3.29
C GLY A 35 -2.63 -9.33 2.72
N GLY A 36 -3.13 -8.40 3.55
CA GLY A 36 -3.50 -7.05 3.14
C GLY A 36 -4.95 -6.93 2.68
N LEU A 37 -5.53 -5.74 2.83
CA LEU A 37 -6.88 -5.41 2.33
C LEU A 37 -6.82 -4.77 0.94
N TYR A 38 -5.86 -3.87 0.73
CA TYR A 38 -5.64 -3.13 -0.52
C TYR A 38 -4.16 -2.68 -0.59
N ASN A 39 -3.76 -2.13 -1.74
CA ASN A 39 -2.45 -1.52 -1.94
C ASN A 39 -2.62 -0.18 -2.67
N VAL A 40 -1.77 0.79 -2.37
CA VAL A 40 -1.62 2.05 -3.11
C VAL A 40 -0.19 2.11 -3.65
N SER A 41 -0.07 2.33 -4.96
CA SER A 41 1.25 2.49 -5.61
C SER A 41 1.75 3.92 -5.46
N PHE A 42 2.99 4.06 -4.97
CA PHE A 42 3.73 5.32 -5.00
C PHE A 42 4.75 5.28 -6.12
N ALA A 43 4.84 6.37 -6.88
CA ALA A 43 5.84 6.52 -7.93
C ALA A 43 6.85 7.60 -7.55
N TRP A 44 8.14 7.27 -7.63
CA TRP A 44 9.18 8.28 -7.67
C TRP A 44 9.41 8.67 -9.12
N ILE A 45 9.12 9.93 -9.46
CA ILE A 45 9.18 10.44 -10.83
C ILE A 45 10.06 11.68 -10.82
N ALA A 46 11.00 11.75 -11.79
CA ALA A 46 11.81 12.93 -12.03
C ALA A 46 11.37 13.59 -13.34
N ASN A 47 11.39 14.93 -13.36
CA ASN A 47 11.25 15.67 -14.61
C ASN A 47 12.47 15.39 -15.52
N GLN A 48 12.23 14.94 -16.75
CA GLN A 48 13.30 14.53 -17.66
C GLN A 48 14.27 15.67 -18.01
N ALA A 49 13.76 16.89 -18.23
CA ALA A 49 14.61 18.03 -18.58
C ALA A 49 15.54 18.40 -17.41
N LYS A 50 15.03 18.38 -16.18
CA LYS A 50 15.84 18.61 -14.98
C LYS A 50 16.83 17.48 -14.73
N TRP A 51 16.43 16.23 -14.94
CA TRP A 51 17.35 15.09 -14.84
C TRP A 51 18.55 15.26 -15.79
N ASN A 52 18.29 15.65 -17.04
CA ASN A 52 19.34 15.84 -18.04
C ASN A 52 20.29 17.02 -17.75
N GLN A 53 19.91 17.95 -16.86
CA GLN A 53 20.76 19.05 -16.41
C GLN A 53 21.77 18.64 -15.33
N ILE A 54 21.54 17.52 -14.62
CA ILE A 54 22.47 16.99 -13.61
C ILE A 54 23.76 16.52 -14.32
N PRO A 55 24.98 16.84 -13.84
CA PRO A 55 26.23 16.35 -14.44
C PRO A 55 26.24 14.84 -14.65
N GLU A 56 26.89 14.36 -15.71
CA GLU A 56 26.87 12.94 -16.06
C GLU A 56 27.45 12.05 -14.96
N ALA A 57 28.53 12.49 -14.31
CA ALA A 57 29.14 11.78 -13.18
C ALA A 57 28.13 11.57 -12.04
N ASP A 58 27.35 12.59 -11.70
CA ASP A 58 26.34 12.53 -10.65
C ASP A 58 25.15 11.64 -11.05
N ARG A 59 24.69 11.73 -12.31
CA ARG A 59 23.65 10.83 -12.81
C ARG A 59 24.10 9.37 -12.73
N LYS A 60 25.35 9.07 -13.10
CA LYS A 60 25.93 7.73 -13.00
C LYS A 60 26.01 7.25 -11.55
N ALA A 61 26.26 8.14 -10.59
CA ALA A 61 26.22 7.81 -9.16
C ALA A 61 24.80 7.56 -8.64
N ILE A 62 23.79 8.28 -9.15
CA ILE A 62 22.39 8.15 -8.70
C ILE A 62 21.70 6.93 -9.32
N GLN A 63 21.95 6.63 -10.59
CA GLN A 63 21.24 5.58 -11.36
C GLN A 63 21.13 4.22 -10.63
N PRO A 64 22.19 3.67 -10.01
CA PRO A 64 22.11 2.40 -9.28
C PRO A 64 21.19 2.44 -8.06
N LEU A 65 20.87 3.63 -7.54
CA LEU A 65 20.01 3.82 -6.37
C LEU A 65 18.52 3.89 -6.72
N LEU A 66 18.18 3.96 -8.00
CA LEU A 66 16.83 4.08 -8.54
C LEU A 66 16.21 2.70 -8.87
N GLY A 67 15.03 2.69 -9.45
CA GLY A 67 14.35 1.46 -9.89
C GLY A 67 14.07 0.50 -8.73
N GLU A 68 14.38 -0.78 -8.93
CA GLU A 68 14.14 -1.83 -7.94
C GLU A 68 14.91 -1.60 -6.62
N ALA A 69 16.13 -1.04 -6.69
CA ALA A 69 16.90 -0.74 -5.49
C ALA A 69 16.19 0.30 -4.59
N LEU A 70 15.62 1.34 -5.21
CA LEU A 70 14.78 2.31 -4.52
C LEU A 70 13.52 1.64 -3.99
N ALA A 71 12.79 0.90 -4.83
CA ALA A 71 11.53 0.26 -4.44
C ALA A 71 11.71 -0.67 -3.23
N ARG A 72 12.76 -1.51 -3.21
CA ARG A 72 13.08 -2.39 -2.09
C ARG A 72 13.47 -1.63 -0.83
N ARG A 73 14.28 -0.57 -0.96
CA ARG A 73 14.67 0.27 0.19
C ARG A 73 13.44 0.98 0.79
N SER A 74 12.57 1.52 -0.06
CA SER A 74 11.33 2.17 0.37
C SER A 74 10.37 1.19 1.03
N GLY A 75 10.16 0.00 0.45
CA GLY A 75 9.30 -1.04 1.04
C GLY A 75 9.75 -1.43 2.45
N ARG A 76 11.04 -1.72 2.64
CA ARG A 76 11.60 -2.02 3.98
C ARG A 76 11.47 -0.87 4.97
N ALA A 77 11.61 0.37 4.51
CA ALA A 77 11.39 1.54 5.36
C ALA A 77 9.92 1.64 5.80
N TRP A 78 8.99 1.30 4.91
CA TRP A 78 7.57 1.23 5.21
C TRP A 78 7.24 0.12 6.21
N ASP A 79 7.80 -1.08 6.02
CA ASP A 79 7.62 -2.20 6.96
C ASP A 79 8.11 -1.83 8.37
N ALA A 80 9.25 -1.12 8.46
CA ALA A 80 9.78 -0.63 9.73
C ALA A 80 8.88 0.44 10.37
N ALA A 81 8.24 1.31 9.57
CA ALA A 81 7.27 2.27 10.05
C ALA A 81 5.98 1.58 10.53
N ASP A 82 5.51 0.58 9.80
CA ASP A 82 4.33 -0.23 10.14
C ASP A 82 4.52 -0.93 11.48
N ALA A 83 5.72 -1.47 11.74
CA ALA A 83 6.06 -2.07 13.03
C ALA A 83 5.96 -1.07 14.19
N LYS A 84 6.41 0.18 13.99
CA LYS A 84 6.30 1.25 15.00
C LYS A 84 4.86 1.68 15.25
N GLY A 85 4.08 1.84 14.19
CA GLY A 85 2.67 2.19 14.31
C GLY A 85 1.85 1.09 14.99
N GLU A 86 2.10 -0.18 14.65
CA GLU A 86 1.49 -1.32 15.34
C GLU A 86 1.88 -1.37 16.83
N ALA A 87 3.14 -1.10 17.17
CA ALA A 87 3.57 -1.02 18.57
C ALA A 87 2.81 0.08 19.34
N ALA A 88 2.64 1.26 18.75
CA ALA A 88 1.89 2.36 19.38
C ALA A 88 0.41 2.01 19.61
N VAL A 89 -0.22 1.34 18.65
CA VAL A 89 -1.61 0.85 18.80
C VAL A 89 -1.72 -0.15 19.96
N ARG A 90 -0.76 -1.08 20.06
CA ARG A 90 -0.71 -2.10 21.13
C ARG A 90 -0.44 -1.48 22.50
N GLU A 91 0.48 -0.53 22.59
CA GLU A 91 0.81 0.20 23.82
C GLU A 91 -0.39 0.99 24.35
N ALA A 92 -1.17 1.61 23.44
CA ALA A 92 -2.42 2.27 23.77
C ALA A 92 -3.57 1.30 24.13
N LYS A 93 -3.32 -0.02 24.11
CA LYS A 93 -4.29 -1.09 24.43
C LYS A 93 -5.57 -1.00 23.60
N ILE A 94 -5.47 -0.49 22.38
CA ILE A 94 -6.61 -0.45 21.46
C ILE A 94 -6.96 -1.89 21.06
N PRO A 95 -8.23 -2.31 21.13
CA PRO A 95 -8.67 -3.62 20.66
C PRO A 95 -8.29 -3.90 19.21
N ILE A 96 -7.58 -5.01 18.98
CA ILE A 96 -7.15 -5.46 17.65
C ILE A 96 -7.91 -6.75 17.29
N VAL A 97 -8.56 -6.73 16.14
CA VAL A 97 -9.13 -7.91 15.49
C VAL A 97 -8.22 -8.34 14.35
N ILE A 98 -7.87 -9.63 14.30
CA ILE A 98 -7.23 -10.22 13.12
C ILE A 98 -8.33 -10.88 12.28
N ALA A 99 -8.49 -10.44 11.04
CA ALA A 99 -9.54 -10.97 10.16
C ALA A 99 -9.34 -12.48 9.93
N SER A 100 -10.36 -13.27 10.25
CA SER A 100 -10.36 -14.72 10.07
C SER A 100 -10.33 -15.12 8.59
N ALA A 101 -10.06 -16.39 8.30
CA ALA A 101 -10.13 -16.88 6.92
C ALA A 101 -11.52 -16.69 6.29
N GLN A 102 -12.58 -16.92 7.07
CA GLN A 102 -13.96 -16.68 6.66
C GLN A 102 -14.21 -15.18 6.36
N PHE A 103 -13.82 -14.29 7.27
CA PHE A 103 -14.02 -12.86 7.06
C PHE A 103 -13.24 -12.35 5.82
N ARG A 104 -12.02 -12.85 5.60
CA ARG A 104 -11.27 -12.55 4.36
C ARG A 104 -11.96 -13.07 3.11
N ALA A 105 -12.59 -14.25 3.16
CA ALA A 105 -13.36 -14.78 2.05
C ALA A 105 -14.60 -13.93 1.75
N GLU A 106 -15.30 -13.44 2.78
CA GLU A 106 -16.44 -12.53 2.66
C GLU A 106 -16.03 -11.18 2.04
N ILE A 107 -14.91 -10.60 2.48
CA ILE A 107 -14.33 -9.40 1.87
C ILE A 107 -14.07 -9.66 0.37
N LYS A 108 -13.37 -10.74 0.04
CA LYS A 108 -13.04 -11.09 -1.34
C LYS A 108 -14.30 -11.26 -2.21
N ALA A 109 -15.33 -11.92 -1.71
CA ALA A 109 -16.58 -12.11 -2.42
C ALA A 109 -17.29 -10.77 -2.71
N LYS A 110 -17.30 -9.85 -1.73
CA LYS A 110 -17.88 -8.51 -1.89
C LYS A 110 -17.09 -7.62 -2.84
N THR A 111 -15.77 -7.80 -2.93
CA THR A 111 -14.89 -6.96 -3.77
C THR A 111 -14.62 -7.54 -5.15
N GLU A 112 -14.95 -8.81 -5.41
CA GLU A 112 -14.72 -9.46 -6.71
C GLU A 112 -15.26 -8.67 -7.92
N PRO A 113 -16.45 -8.02 -7.85
CA PRO A 113 -16.95 -7.22 -8.97
C PRO A 113 -16.05 -6.04 -9.36
N LEU A 114 -15.26 -5.48 -8.42
CA LEU A 114 -14.42 -4.31 -8.66
C LEU A 114 -13.33 -4.59 -9.70
N GLU A 115 -12.75 -5.80 -9.68
CA GLU A 115 -11.73 -6.19 -10.66
C GLU A 115 -12.33 -6.37 -12.04
N LYS A 116 -13.50 -7.02 -12.13
CA LYS A 116 -14.23 -7.19 -13.39
C LYS A 116 -14.60 -5.83 -13.97
N GLU A 117 -15.09 -4.93 -13.13
CA GLU A 117 -15.42 -3.56 -13.51
C GLU A 117 -14.18 -2.79 -14.00
N TRP A 118 -13.04 -2.90 -13.31
CA TRP A 118 -11.81 -2.26 -13.74
C TRP A 118 -11.32 -2.79 -15.09
N ILE A 119 -11.36 -4.11 -15.30
CA ILE A 119 -10.98 -4.74 -16.58
C ILE A 119 -11.83 -4.18 -17.73
N GLU A 120 -13.16 -4.22 -17.59
CA GLU A 120 -14.06 -3.82 -18.67
C GLU A 120 -14.12 -2.31 -18.87
N LYS A 121 -14.16 -1.52 -17.79
CA LYS A 121 -14.41 -0.07 -17.87
C LYS A 121 -13.14 0.78 -17.93
N LYS A 122 -11.97 0.25 -17.56
CA LYS A 122 -10.71 1.02 -17.52
C LYS A 122 -9.63 0.40 -18.41
N ALA A 123 -9.31 -0.88 -18.21
CA ALA A 123 -8.20 -1.51 -18.93
C ALA A 123 -8.51 -1.67 -20.43
N LYS A 124 -9.68 -2.22 -20.77
CA LYS A 124 -10.09 -2.49 -22.15
C LYS A 124 -10.15 -1.23 -23.04
N PRO A 125 -10.73 -0.08 -22.61
CA PRO A 125 -10.66 1.17 -23.38
C PRO A 125 -9.24 1.69 -23.62
N MET A 126 -8.28 1.33 -22.76
CA MET A 126 -6.86 1.66 -22.93
C MET A 126 -6.11 0.65 -23.82
N GLY A 127 -6.79 -0.37 -24.35
CA GLY A 127 -6.16 -1.46 -25.12
C GLY A 127 -5.29 -2.39 -24.25
N VAL A 128 -5.50 -2.39 -22.92
CA VAL A 128 -4.72 -3.19 -21.97
C VAL A 128 -5.48 -4.47 -21.62
N ASP A 129 -4.79 -5.62 -21.68
CA ASP A 129 -5.29 -6.87 -21.10
C ASP A 129 -5.20 -6.81 -19.57
N GLY A 130 -6.24 -6.28 -18.94
CA GLY A 130 -6.31 -6.14 -17.49
C GLY A 130 -6.23 -7.49 -16.74
N GLY A 131 -6.76 -8.57 -17.34
CA GLY A 131 -6.69 -9.91 -16.77
C GLY A 131 -5.25 -10.41 -16.69
N ALA A 132 -4.49 -10.25 -17.78
CA ALA A 132 -3.07 -10.58 -17.81
C ALA A 132 -2.25 -9.73 -16.83
N VAL A 133 -2.53 -8.42 -16.74
CA VAL A 133 -1.84 -7.51 -15.80
C VAL A 133 -2.06 -7.94 -14.34
N LEU A 134 -3.30 -8.20 -13.93
CA LEU A 134 -3.61 -8.65 -12.57
C LEU A 134 -2.97 -10.00 -12.25
N LYS A 135 -2.97 -10.93 -13.22
CA LYS A 135 -2.30 -12.23 -13.07
C LYS A 135 -0.78 -12.05 -12.88
N ALA A 136 -0.14 -11.22 -13.70
CA ALA A 136 1.28 -10.96 -13.62
C ALA A 136 1.67 -10.31 -12.28
N LEU A 137 0.92 -9.29 -11.83
CA LEU A 137 1.14 -8.62 -10.54
C LEU A 137 1.08 -9.62 -9.37
N ARG A 138 0.06 -10.47 -9.34
CA ARG A 138 -0.11 -11.47 -8.26
C ARG A 138 0.97 -12.53 -8.28
N ALA A 139 1.40 -12.96 -9.47
CA ALA A 139 2.49 -13.92 -9.62
C ALA A 139 3.80 -13.33 -9.06
N GLU A 140 4.11 -12.08 -9.38
CA GLU A 140 5.30 -11.40 -8.89
C GLU A 140 5.26 -11.24 -7.36
N ILE A 141 4.13 -10.82 -6.80
CA ILE A 141 3.94 -10.75 -5.34
C ILE A 141 4.22 -12.12 -4.69
N ALA A 142 3.68 -13.20 -5.24
CA ALA A 142 3.88 -14.56 -4.71
C ALA A 142 5.35 -15.02 -4.78
N VAL A 143 6.11 -14.57 -5.77
CA VAL A 143 7.57 -14.82 -5.85
C VAL A 143 8.30 -14.03 -4.78
N LEU A 144 7.96 -12.75 -4.60
CA LEU A 144 8.66 -11.85 -3.69
C LEU A 144 8.34 -12.12 -2.20
N GLN A 145 7.14 -12.61 -1.87
CA GLN A 145 6.76 -12.95 -0.50
C GLN A 145 7.47 -14.17 0.09
N LYS A 146 8.11 -15.00 -0.75
CA LYS A 146 8.86 -16.19 -0.32
C LYS A 146 10.33 -15.90 0.01
N LYS A 147 10.81 -14.69 -0.29
CA LYS A 147 12.18 -14.23 -0.04
C LYS A 147 12.23 -13.44 1.26
#